data_AF-A0A7K1GPU4-F1
#
_entry.id   AF-A0A7K1GPU4-F1
#
_cell.length_a   1.000
_cell.length_b   1.000
_cell.length_c   1.000
_cell.angle_alpha   90.00
_cell.angle_beta   90.00
_cell.angle_gamma   90.00
#
_symmetry.space_group_name_H-M   'P 1'
#
loop_
_entity.id
_entity.type
_entity.pdbx_description
1 polymer ?
#
loop_
_entity_poly.entity_id
_entity_poly.type
_entity_poly.pdbx_seq_one_letter_code
_entity_poly.pdbx_strand_id
1 'polypeptide(L)'
;MKKALLTFGLLTLQVVNLFAQDMQLPLLIPMEGAVNFRDVGGYDTSTGKKVLTGRIFRSAEISTLAANDLKLLHDLHITSVIDFRGTAEAEKAPDKLPENAWT
;
A
#
# COMPACT_ATOMS: atom_id res chain seq x y z
N MET A 1 -36.40 -39.74 4.48
CA MET A 1 -35.80 -38.90 3.41
C MET A 1 -35.70 -37.46 3.92
N LYS A 2 -34.66 -37.15 4.71
CA LYS A 2 -34.45 -35.85 5.36
C LYS A 2 -33.04 -35.37 5.01
N LYS A 3 -32.86 -34.83 3.80
CA LYS A 3 -31.59 -34.21 3.34
C LYS A 3 -31.89 -33.13 2.30
N ALA A 4 -32.66 -32.11 2.69
CA ALA A 4 -32.95 -30.98 1.81
C ALA A 4 -33.33 -29.73 2.64
N LEU A 5 -32.44 -29.25 3.50
CA LEU A 5 -32.63 -27.93 4.11
C LEU A 5 -31.38 -27.25 4.70
N LEU A 6 -30.17 -27.79 4.48
CA LEU A 6 -28.95 -27.20 5.07
C LEU A 6 -28.05 -26.45 4.08
N THR A 7 -28.29 -26.57 2.78
CA THR A 7 -27.37 -26.04 1.75
C THR A 7 -27.65 -24.60 1.31
N PHE A 8 -28.84 -24.04 1.57
CA PHE A 8 -29.17 -22.69 1.11
C PHE A 8 -28.57 -21.58 2.00
N GLY A 9 -28.51 -21.79 3.32
CA GLY A 9 -27.97 -20.81 4.27
C GLY A 9 -26.44 -20.71 4.31
N LEU A 10 -25.73 -21.77 3.89
CA LEU A 10 -24.27 -21.78 3.83
C LEU A 10 -23.74 -21.16 2.52
N LEU A 11 -24.49 -21.34 1.42
CA LEU A 11 -24.15 -20.77 0.11
C LEU A 11 -24.31 -19.25 0.11
N THR A 12 -25.34 -18.71 0.77
CA THR A 12 -25.49 -17.24 0.92
C THR A 12 -24.35 -16.63 1.72
N LEU A 13 -23.90 -17.30 2.80
CA LEU A 13 -22.79 -16.83 3.65
C LEU A 13 -21.43 -16.82 2.91
N GLN A 14 -21.20 -17.75 1.99
CA GLN A 14 -20.00 -17.77 1.15
C GLN A 14 -20.00 -16.67 0.09
N VAL A 15 -21.16 -16.37 -0.49
CA VAL A 15 -21.26 -15.33 -1.53
C VAL A 15 -21.04 -13.92 -0.97
N VAL A 16 -21.49 -13.60 0.25
CA VAL A 16 -21.14 -12.31 0.90
C VAL A 16 -19.63 -12.17 1.14
N ASN A 17 -18.93 -13.24 1.52
CA ASN A 17 -17.48 -13.22 1.71
C ASN A 17 -16.67 -13.13 0.39
N LEU A 18 -17.26 -13.55 -0.73
CA LEU A 18 -16.66 -13.42 -2.06
C LEU A 18 -16.66 -11.98 -2.60
N PHE A 19 -17.58 -11.13 -2.11
CA PHE A 19 -17.67 -9.72 -2.49
C PHE A 19 -17.10 -8.74 -1.46
N ALA A 20 -16.82 -9.20 -0.24
CA ALA A 20 -16.45 -8.35 0.89
C ALA A 20 -15.17 -8.80 1.61
N GLN A 21 -14.13 -9.17 0.86
CA GLN A 21 -12.78 -8.81 1.30
C GLN A 21 -12.44 -7.52 0.59
N ASP A 22 -12.96 -6.42 1.14
CA ASP A 22 -12.50 -5.08 0.82
C ASP A 22 -10.97 -5.08 0.94
N MET A 23 -10.28 -5.12 -0.20
CA MET A 23 -8.88 -4.73 -0.28
C MET A 23 -8.89 -3.27 0.15
N GLN A 24 -8.64 -3.02 1.44
CA GLN A 24 -8.91 -1.72 2.04
C GLN A 24 -7.89 -0.72 1.50
N LEU A 25 -8.27 -0.05 0.41
CA LEU A 25 -7.42 0.90 -0.29
C LEU A 25 -7.25 2.15 0.58
N PRO A 26 -6.03 2.73 0.61
CA PRO A 26 -4.83 2.31 -0.11
C PRO A 26 -4.10 1.17 0.63
N LEU A 27 -3.52 0.24 -0.13
CA LEU A 27 -2.92 -0.99 0.37
C LEU A 27 -1.74 -0.65 1.31
N LEU A 28 -1.92 -0.91 2.61
CA LEU A 28 -0.89 -0.73 3.62
C LEU A 28 0.22 -1.74 3.44
N ILE A 29 1.46 -1.25 3.32
CA ILE A 29 2.66 -2.07 3.26
C ILE A 29 3.40 -1.84 4.59
N PRO A 30 3.54 -2.86 5.44
CA PRO A 30 4.22 -2.74 6.72
C PRO A 30 5.69 -2.32 6.53
N MET A 31 6.12 -1.36 7.32
CA MET A 31 7.49 -0.84 7.38
C MET A 31 7.92 -0.80 8.83
N GLU A 32 9.22 -0.96 9.08
CA GLU A 32 9.78 -0.87 10.43
C GLU A 32 10.04 0.59 10.82
N GLY A 33 10.61 1.37 9.90
CA GLY A 33 11.06 2.74 10.11
C GLY A 33 10.22 3.81 9.45
N ALA A 34 9.20 3.46 8.65
CA ALA A 34 8.25 4.43 8.09
C ALA A 34 6.82 4.21 8.59
N VAL A 35 6.07 5.29 8.70
CA VAL A 35 4.64 5.24 9.01
C VAL A 35 3.81 5.56 7.77
N ASN A 36 2.63 4.96 7.70
CA ASN A 36 1.66 5.18 6.61
C ASN A 36 2.21 4.90 5.20
N PHE A 37 3.18 3.98 5.05
CA PHE A 37 3.66 3.54 3.75
C PHE A 37 2.61 2.69 3.04
N ARG A 38 2.14 3.14 1.87
CA ARG A 38 1.02 2.53 1.16
C ARG A 38 1.20 2.61 -0.35
N ASP A 39 0.70 1.61 -1.06
CA ASP A 39 0.44 1.70 -2.49
C ASP A 39 -0.90 2.43 -2.72
N VAL A 40 -0.87 3.46 -3.57
CA VAL A 40 -2.03 4.30 -3.89
C VAL A 40 -2.90 3.68 -4.99
N GLY A 41 -2.47 2.56 -5.57
CA GLY A 41 -3.25 1.84 -6.60
C GLY A 41 -4.62 1.37 -6.13
N GLY A 42 -5.45 0.98 -7.10
CA GLY A 42 -6.76 0.37 -6.89
C GLY A 42 -7.95 1.32 -6.89
N TYR A 43 -7.75 2.63 -6.67
CA TYR A 43 -8.86 3.60 -6.69
C TYR A 43 -9.52 3.67 -8.06
N ASP A 44 -10.85 3.84 -8.07
CA ASP A 44 -11.59 4.11 -9.29
C ASP A 44 -11.38 5.56 -9.75
N THR A 45 -11.19 5.74 -11.05
CA THR A 45 -11.11 7.05 -11.69
C THR A 45 -12.51 7.51 -12.10
N SER A 46 -12.69 8.82 -12.28
CA SER A 46 -13.94 9.40 -12.81
C SER A 46 -14.31 8.90 -14.22
N THR A 47 -13.37 8.27 -14.91
CA THR A 47 -13.54 7.66 -16.25
C THR A 47 -13.81 6.16 -16.20
N GLY A 48 -14.05 5.59 -15.01
CA GLY A 48 -14.35 4.17 -14.83
C GLY A 48 -13.14 3.23 -14.98
N LYS A 49 -11.91 3.77 -14.92
CA LYS A 49 -10.67 2.98 -14.89
C LYS A 49 -10.21 2.80 -13.44
N LYS A 50 -9.15 2.01 -13.23
CA LYS A 50 -8.48 1.87 -11.93
C LYS A 50 -7.07 2.45 -11.97
N VAL A 51 -6.66 3.08 -10.87
CA VAL A 51 -5.26 3.46 -10.65
C VAL A 51 -4.41 2.20 -10.57
N LEU A 52 -3.31 2.15 -11.32
CA LEU A 52 -2.40 1.01 -11.31
C LEU A 52 -1.68 0.89 -9.96
N THR A 53 -1.61 -0.33 -9.43
CA THR A 53 -0.78 -0.69 -8.27
C THR A 53 0.69 -0.76 -8.66
N GLY A 54 1.58 -0.64 -7.68
CA GLY A 54 3.03 -0.71 -7.85
C GLY A 54 3.62 0.47 -8.62
N ARG A 55 2.88 1.59 -8.73
CA ARG A 55 3.31 2.77 -9.51
C ARG A 55 3.56 4.00 -8.65
N ILE A 56 2.71 4.24 -7.66
CA ILE A 56 2.81 5.41 -6.78
C ILE A 56 2.61 4.93 -5.35
N PHE A 57 3.58 5.25 -4.51
CA PHE A 57 3.54 5.00 -3.08
C PHE A 57 3.47 6.32 -2.33
N ARG A 58 2.96 6.28 -1.10
CA ARG A 58 2.99 7.42 -0.18
C ARG A 58 3.42 6.96 1.20
N SER A 59 4.02 7.86 1.97
CA SER A 59 4.33 7.68 3.39
C SER A 59 4.32 9.02 4.13
N ALA A 60 4.61 8.99 5.43
CA ALA A 60 5.21 10.14 6.11
C ALA A 60 6.71 10.25 5.73
N GLU A 61 7.51 10.91 6.58
CA GLU A 61 8.96 10.95 6.40
C GLU A 61 9.60 9.55 6.38
N ILE A 62 10.77 9.47 5.76
CA ILE A 62 11.54 8.22 5.58
C ILE A 62 12.98 8.38 6.10
N SER A 63 13.20 9.29 7.05
CA SER A 63 14.50 9.52 7.69
C SER A 63 14.91 8.36 8.62
N THR A 64 13.96 7.56 9.08
CA THR A 64 14.14 6.47 10.05
C THR A 64 14.07 5.07 9.45
N LEU A 65 14.11 4.90 8.13
CA LEU A 65 14.07 3.59 7.49
C LEU A 65 15.13 2.62 8.03
N ALA A 66 14.71 1.39 8.28
CA ALA A 66 15.58 0.26 8.62
C ALA A 66 16.17 -0.37 7.34
N ALA A 67 17.14 -1.27 7.52
CA ALA A 67 17.77 -1.96 6.38
C ALA A 67 16.77 -2.78 5.55
N ASN A 68 15.79 -3.41 6.21
CA ASN A 68 14.74 -4.17 5.55
C ASN A 68 13.79 -3.27 4.75
N ASP A 69 13.52 -2.07 5.25
CA ASP A 69 12.72 -1.08 4.52
C ASP A 69 13.42 -0.63 3.24
N LEU A 70 14.73 -0.35 3.30
CA LEU A 70 15.52 0.03 2.13
C LEU A 70 15.55 -1.08 1.08
N LYS A 71 15.69 -2.34 1.53
CA LYS A 71 15.56 -3.50 0.65
C LYS A 71 14.16 -3.57 0.02
N LEU A 72 13.11 -3.31 0.79
CA LEU A 72 11.75 -3.30 0.27
C LEU A 72 11.56 -2.21 -0.80
N LEU A 73 12.07 -0.99 -0.58
CA LEU A 73 12.01 0.07 -1.59
C LEU A 73 12.73 -0.34 -2.89
N HIS A 74 13.89 -0.99 -2.77
CA HIS A 74 14.61 -1.55 -3.91
C HIS A 74 13.80 -2.63 -4.64
N ASP A 75 13.23 -3.59 -3.92
CA ASP A 75 12.42 -4.67 -4.50
C ASP A 75 11.12 -4.15 -5.16
N LEU A 76 10.57 -3.04 -4.64
CA LEU A 76 9.45 -2.31 -5.24
C LEU A 76 9.88 -1.43 -6.44
N HIS A 77 11.17 -1.41 -6.78
CA HIS A 77 11.76 -0.62 -7.87
C HIS A 77 11.48 0.89 -7.73
N ILE A 78 11.48 1.41 -6.51
CA ILE A 78 11.33 2.84 -6.26
C ILE A 78 12.67 3.52 -6.58
N THR A 79 12.66 4.37 -7.61
CA THR A 79 13.85 5.11 -8.07
C THR A 79 13.82 6.60 -7.77
N SER A 80 12.66 7.12 -7.34
CA SER A 80 12.45 8.56 -7.18
C SER A 80 11.56 8.83 -5.98
N VAL A 81 11.93 9.82 -5.17
CA VAL A 81 11.18 10.30 -4.02
C VAL A 81 10.88 11.78 -4.20
N ILE A 82 9.62 12.17 -4.01
CA ILE A 82 9.21 13.58 -4.01
C ILE A 82 8.97 13.97 -2.56
N ASP A 83 9.92 14.72 -1.99
CA ASP A 83 9.79 15.23 -0.63
C ASP A 83 8.98 16.53 -0.61
N PHE A 84 7.80 16.50 0.01
CA PHE A 84 6.92 17.67 0.15
C PHE A 84 7.18 18.49 1.41
N ARG A 85 8.17 18.10 2.24
CA ARG A 85 8.50 18.82 3.47
C ARG A 85 9.18 20.16 3.16
N GLY A 86 9.13 21.09 4.11
CA GLY A 86 9.91 22.32 4.02
C GLY A 86 11.41 22.04 4.15
N THR A 87 12.24 22.93 3.60
CA THR A 87 13.71 22.76 3.60
C THR A 87 14.28 22.50 5.00
N ALA A 88 13.85 23.27 6.00
CA ALA A 88 14.31 23.10 7.38
C ALA A 88 13.88 21.77 8.02
N GLU A 89 12.73 21.23 7.63
CA GLU A 89 12.25 19.93 8.12
C GLU A 89 13.06 18.79 7.47
N ALA A 90 13.31 18.86 6.16
CA ALA A 90 14.10 17.89 5.42
C ALA A 90 15.59 17.89 5.85
N GLU A 91 16.18 19.05 6.10
CA GLU A 91 17.56 19.16 6.62
C GLU A 91 17.72 18.54 8.01
N LYS A 92 16.70 18.68 8.86
CA LYS A 92 16.69 18.12 10.22
C LYS A 92 16.52 16.59 10.21
N ALA A 93 15.83 16.05 9.21
CA ALA A 93 15.50 14.65 9.10
C ALA A 93 15.68 14.16 7.64
N PRO A 94 16.94 14.03 7.17
CA PRO A 94 17.21 13.69 5.77
C PRO A 94 16.70 12.28 5.44
N ASP A 95 16.18 12.13 4.22
CA ASP A 95 15.66 10.86 3.73
C ASP A 95 16.76 9.80 3.63
N LYS A 96 16.42 8.56 3.99
CA LYS A 96 17.24 7.38 3.69
C LYS A 96 16.72 6.72 2.42
N LEU A 97 17.58 6.58 1.43
CA LEU A 97 17.23 6.04 0.11
C LEU A 97 18.05 4.79 -0.22
N PRO A 98 17.51 3.84 -1.01
CA PRO A 98 18.33 2.79 -1.62
C PRO A 98 19.30 3.41 -2.65
N GLU A 99 20.39 2.70 -2.97
CA GLU A 99 21.48 3.21 -3.82
C GLU A 99 21.03 3.71 -5.20
N ASN A 100 19.95 3.13 -5.74
CA ASN A 100 19.40 3.44 -7.05
C ASN A 100 18.32 4.54 -7.04
N ALA A 101 18.04 5.15 -5.88
CA ALA A 101 17.00 6.17 -5.74
C ALA A 101 17.58 7.57 -5.52
N TRP A 102 16.81 8.56 -5.97
CA TRP A 102 17.13 9.98 -5.81
C TRP A 102 15.91 10.79 -5.38
N THR A 103 16.18 11.93 -4.73
CA THR A 103 15.21 12.98 -4.36
C THR A 103 15.28 14.14 -5.32
#